data_AF-A0ABD5M0Y5-F1
#
_entry.id   AF-A0ABD5M0Y5-F1
#
_cell.length_a   1.000
_cell.length_b   1.000
_cell.length_c   1.000
_cell.angle_alpha   90.00
_cell.angle_beta   90.00
_cell.angle_gamma   90.00
#
_symmetry.space_group_name_H-M   'P 1'
#
loop_
_entity.id
_entity.type
_entity.pdbx_description
1 polymer ?
#
loop_
_entity_poly.entity_id
_entity_poly.type
_entity_poly.pdbx_seq_one_letter_code
_entity_poly.pdbx_strand_id
1 'polypeptide(L)'
;MNIQQLFHNDDALIDLQAEIEADIRLFLTDNPIKCGSYVPIQAAEYLSFALARTPIELVYSKYAKELVVALQNRLEAAHMWIDFNRSQQNLASRYAQRWALIQNWLQGLCSQADYAHLTPYIPGQLPLLC
;
A
#
# COMPACT_ATOMS: atom_id res chain seq x y z
N MET A 1 -8.46 -13.06 19.88
CA MET A 1 -8.37 -14.46 19.42
C MET A 1 -7.16 -14.51 18.50
N ASN A 2 -6.13 -15.29 18.83
CA ASN A 2 -4.81 -15.22 18.21
C ASN A 2 -4.67 -16.36 17.20
N ILE A 3 -4.21 -16.10 15.97
CA ILE A 3 -4.06 -17.15 14.92
C ILE A 3 -3.18 -18.31 15.41
N GLN A 4 -2.22 -18.03 16.30
CA GLN A 4 -1.38 -19.04 16.94
C GLN A 4 -2.13 -20.09 17.77
N GLN A 5 -3.35 -19.79 18.25
CA GLN A 5 -4.17 -20.75 19.00
C GLN A 5 -5.16 -21.50 18.12
N LEU A 6 -5.43 -21.02 16.90
CA LEU A 6 -6.37 -21.66 15.97
C LEU A 6 -5.70 -22.73 15.11
N PHE A 7 -4.40 -22.59 14.83
CA PHE A 7 -3.62 -23.49 14.00
C PHE A 7 -2.45 -24.03 14.82
N HIS A 8 -2.63 -25.20 15.46
CA HIS A 8 -1.52 -26.02 15.95
C HIS A 8 -0.70 -26.54 14.76
N ASN A 9 -0.06 -25.65 14.00
CA ASN A 9 0.82 -26.00 12.89
C ASN A 9 1.57 -24.76 12.44
N ASP A 10 2.81 -24.61 12.92
CA ASP A 10 3.76 -23.67 12.32
C ASP A 10 3.87 -23.91 10.80
N ASP A 11 3.69 -25.16 10.35
CA ASP A 11 3.63 -25.56 8.94
C ASP A 11 2.53 -24.82 8.15
N ALA A 12 1.32 -24.65 8.72
CA ALA A 12 0.22 -23.98 8.03
C ALA A 12 0.46 -22.47 7.89
N LEU A 13 1.16 -21.87 8.86
CA LEU A 13 1.57 -20.47 8.77
C LEU A 13 2.68 -20.29 7.72
N ILE A 14 3.64 -21.22 7.67
CA ILE A 14 4.71 -21.23 6.67
C ILE A 14 4.13 -21.38 5.26
N ASP A 15 3.17 -22.31 5.07
CA ASP A 15 2.49 -22.51 3.79
C ASP A 15 1.76 -21.24 3.34
N LEU A 16 1.03 -20.58 4.24
CA LEU A 16 0.35 -19.31 3.96
C LEU A 16 1.35 -18.20 3.60
N GLN A 17 2.46 -18.09 4.32
CA GLN A 17 3.50 -17.09 4.02
C GLN A 17 4.13 -17.36 2.65
N ALA A 18 4.39 -18.62 2.30
CA ALA A 18 4.91 -18.99 0.99
C ALA A 18 3.94 -18.66 -0.15
N GLU A 19 2.64 -18.88 0.04
CA GLU A 19 1.59 -18.51 -0.92
C GLU A 19 1.55 -16.99 -1.14
N ILE A 20 1.49 -16.21 -0.05
CA ILE A 20 1.48 -14.74 -0.13
C ILE A 20 2.78 -14.22 -0.77
N GLU A 21 3.93 -14.80 -0.44
CA GLU A 21 5.22 -14.43 -1.04
C GLU A 21 5.21 -14.68 -2.56
N ALA A 22 4.71 -15.84 -2.99
CA ALA A 22 4.62 -16.20 -4.40
C ALA A 22 3.74 -15.21 -5.18
N ASP A 23 2.59 -14.84 -4.62
CA ASP A 23 1.68 -13.85 -5.20
C ASP A 23 2.33 -12.46 -5.30
N ILE A 24 3.04 -12.01 -4.25
CA ILE A 24 3.77 -10.75 -4.26
C ILE A 24 4.85 -10.77 -5.35
N ARG A 25 5.62 -11.87 -5.47
CA ARG A 25 6.67 -12.01 -6.49
C ARG A 25 6.10 -12.02 -7.90
N LEU A 26 4.97 -12.69 -8.11
CA LEU A 26 4.28 -12.68 -9.39
C LEU A 26 3.84 -11.25 -9.75
N PHE A 27 3.22 -10.54 -8.80
CA PHE A 27 2.82 -9.15 -9.00
C PHE A 27 4.02 -8.23 -9.32
N LEU A 28 5.15 -8.40 -8.62
CA LEU A 28 6.38 -7.64 -8.87
C LEU A 28 7.04 -7.96 -10.21
N THR A 29 6.81 -9.16 -10.75
CA THR A 29 7.29 -9.54 -12.09
C THR A 29 6.52 -8.77 -13.16
N ASP A 30 5.19 -8.70 -13.01
CA ASP A 30 4.33 -7.97 -13.94
C ASP A 30 4.40 -6.45 -13.75
N ASN A 31 4.70 -5.99 -12.54
CA ASN A 31 4.73 -4.59 -12.14
C ASN A 31 6.00 -4.30 -11.31
N PRO A 32 7.15 -4.08 -11.98
CA PRO A 32 8.43 -3.96 -11.29
C PRO A 32 8.46 -2.73 -10.37
N ILE A 33 8.48 -2.99 -9.06
CA ILE A 33 8.74 -1.99 -8.03
C ILE A 33 10.19 -2.18 -7.57
N LYS A 34 10.96 -1.10 -7.48
CA LYS A 34 12.33 -1.16 -6.97
C LYS A 34 12.29 -1.41 -5.45
N CYS A 35 12.51 -2.65 -5.06
CA CYS A 35 12.62 -3.06 -3.66
C CYS A 35 13.78 -4.05 -3.46
N GLY A 36 14.24 -4.20 -2.21
CA GLY A 36 15.23 -5.22 -1.88
C GLY A 36 14.67 -6.63 -2.11
N SER A 37 15.54 -7.60 -2.40
CA SER A 37 15.16 -8.99 -2.65
C SER A 37 14.45 -9.68 -1.49
N TYR A 38 14.64 -9.17 -0.27
CA TYR A 38 14.04 -9.68 0.97
C TYR A 38 12.66 -9.06 1.29
N VAL A 39 12.25 -8.02 0.56
CA VAL A 39 10.98 -7.31 0.80
C VAL A 39 9.75 -8.21 0.60
N PRO A 40 9.67 -9.10 -0.42
CA PRO A 40 8.52 -10.00 -0.58
C PRO A 40 8.33 -10.94 0.62
N ILE A 41 9.44 -11.44 1.18
CA ILE A 41 9.43 -12.35 2.34
C ILE A 41 8.90 -11.62 3.57
N GLN A 42 9.46 -10.44 3.88
CA GLN A 42 9.00 -9.62 5.00
C GLN A 42 7.54 -9.18 4.87
N ALA A 43 7.11 -8.87 3.64
CA ALA A 43 5.74 -8.49 3.37
C ALA A 43 4.78 -9.68 3.61
N ALA A 44 5.13 -10.88 3.18
CA ALA A 44 4.34 -12.08 3.41
C ALA A 44 4.23 -12.43 4.90
N GLU A 45 5.34 -12.38 5.64
CA GLU A 45 5.36 -12.53 7.10
C GLU A 45 4.43 -11.50 7.75
N TYR A 46 4.63 -10.20 7.48
CA TYR A 46 3.82 -9.14 8.06
C TYR A 46 2.33 -9.28 7.74
N LEU A 47 1.98 -9.55 6.47
CA LEU A 47 0.60 -9.69 6.01
C LEU A 47 -0.09 -10.88 6.68
N SER A 48 0.60 -12.02 6.85
CA SER A 48 0.05 -13.18 7.54
C SER A 48 -0.39 -12.85 8.98
N PHE A 49 0.38 -12.02 9.69
CA PHE A 49 0.03 -11.54 11.03
C PHE A 49 -0.97 -10.38 11.04
N ALA A 50 -0.95 -9.51 10.04
CA ALA A 50 -1.86 -8.35 9.97
C ALA A 50 -3.28 -8.78 9.63
N LEU A 51 -3.45 -9.70 8.67
CA LEU A 51 -4.73 -10.26 8.27
C LEU A 51 -5.35 -11.18 9.33
N ALA A 52 -4.53 -11.70 10.25
CA ALA A 52 -4.95 -12.46 11.42
C ALA A 52 -5.79 -11.67 12.42
N ARG A 53 -5.67 -10.33 12.42
CA ARG A 53 -6.30 -9.45 13.40
C ARG A 53 -7.74 -9.13 12.98
N THR A 54 -8.61 -8.97 13.97
CA THR A 54 -10.00 -8.51 13.75
C THR A 54 -10.30 -7.36 14.73
N PRO A 55 -10.49 -6.12 14.26
CA PRO A 55 -10.40 -5.68 12.86
C PRO A 55 -8.97 -5.77 12.30
N ILE A 56 -8.83 -5.78 10.97
CA ILE A 56 -7.51 -5.73 10.31
C ILE A 56 -6.89 -4.38 10.63
N GLU A 57 -5.72 -4.39 11.27
CA GLU A 57 -4.98 -3.18 11.64
C GLU A 57 -3.65 -3.12 10.90
N LEU A 58 -3.58 -2.27 9.88
CA LEU A 58 -2.35 -1.92 9.20
C LEU A 58 -1.74 -0.67 9.85
N VAL A 59 -0.46 -0.72 10.19
CA VAL A 59 0.23 0.37 10.87
C VAL A 59 0.87 1.28 9.83
N TYR A 60 0.43 2.54 9.81
CA TYR A 60 0.96 3.56 8.92
C TYR A 60 1.74 4.61 9.71
N SER A 61 2.84 5.12 9.14
CA SER A 61 3.58 6.20 9.77
C SER A 61 2.73 7.49 9.82
N LYS A 62 3.01 8.36 10.79
CA LYS A 62 2.36 9.67 10.89
C LYS A 62 2.49 10.47 9.57
N TYR A 63 3.68 10.46 9.00
CA TYR A 63 3.99 11.15 7.75
C TYR A 63 3.24 10.58 6.54
N ALA A 64 2.93 9.27 6.55
CA ALA A 64 2.08 8.67 5.54
C ALA A 64 0.68 9.30 5.54
N LYS A 65 0.08 9.44 6.73
CA LYS A 65 -1.23 10.09 6.88
C LYS A 65 -1.20 11.56 6.49
N GLU A 66 -0.14 12.28 6.88
CA GLU A 66 0.03 13.70 6.54
C GLU A 66 0.11 13.94 5.02
N LEU A 67 0.82 13.09 4.29
CA LEU A 67 0.92 13.24 2.83
C LEU A 67 -0.41 12.92 2.12
N VAL A 68 -1.19 11.93 2.61
CA VAL A 68 -2.56 11.66 2.10
C VAL A 68 -3.47 12.88 2.28
N VAL A 69 -3.47 13.47 3.46
CA VAL A 69 -4.26 14.68 3.76
C VAL A 69 -3.80 15.87 2.92
N ALA A 70 -2.48 16.04 2.76
CA ALA A 70 -1.93 17.10 1.91
C ALA A 70 -2.37 16.96 0.45
N LEU A 71 -2.37 15.72 -0.09
CA LEU A 71 -2.84 15.45 -1.44
C LEU A 71 -4.34 15.77 -1.59
N GLN A 72 -5.16 15.30 -0.65
CA GLN A 72 -6.60 15.56 -0.66
C GLN A 72 -6.89 17.07 -0.66
N ASN A 73 -6.29 17.83 0.26
CA ASN A 73 -6.49 19.27 0.37
C ASN A 73 -6.10 20.01 -0.93
N ARG A 74 -5.02 19.58 -1.59
CA ARG A 74 -4.57 20.16 -2.86
C ARG A 74 -5.53 19.85 -4.00
N LEU A 75 -6.01 18.61 -4.08
CA LEU A 75 -6.98 18.20 -5.09
C LEU A 75 -8.35 18.88 -4.89
N GLU A 76 -8.78 19.07 -3.65
CA GLU A 76 -10.00 19.82 -3.32
C GLU A 76 -9.87 21.30 -3.70
N ALA A 77 -8.75 21.95 -3.35
CA ALA A 77 -8.49 23.33 -3.75
C ALA A 77 -8.47 23.51 -5.29
N ALA A 78 -7.96 22.50 -6.02
CA ALA A 78 -7.96 22.48 -7.48
C ALA A 78 -9.30 22.02 -8.10
N HIS A 79 -10.31 21.69 -7.29
CA HIS A 79 -11.60 21.11 -7.73
C HIS A 79 -11.46 19.77 -8.50
N MET A 80 -10.32 19.09 -8.36
CA MET A 80 -10.00 17.84 -9.06
C MET A 80 -10.28 16.59 -8.21
N TRP A 81 -10.65 16.74 -6.94
CA TRP A 81 -10.87 15.62 -6.02
C TRP A 81 -11.90 14.61 -6.53
N ILE A 82 -13.01 15.08 -7.11
CA ILE A 82 -14.07 14.23 -7.65
C ILE A 82 -13.58 13.46 -8.88
N ASP A 83 -12.87 14.13 -9.79
CA ASP A 83 -12.35 13.51 -11.01
C ASP A 83 -11.22 12.52 -10.73
N PHE A 84 -10.39 12.81 -9.71
CA PHE A 84 -9.40 11.88 -9.19
C PHE A 84 -10.08 10.60 -8.68
N ASN A 85 -11.07 10.72 -7.80
CA ASN A 85 -11.80 9.57 -7.27
C ASN A 85 -12.54 8.79 -8.36
N ARG A 86 -13.13 9.48 -9.34
CA ARG A 86 -13.75 8.83 -10.50
C ARG A 86 -12.73 8.05 -11.33
N SER A 87 -11.55 8.63 -11.57
CA SER A 87 -10.45 7.96 -12.28
C SER A 87 -10.00 6.70 -11.53
N GLN A 88 -9.90 6.77 -10.20
CA GLN A 88 -9.63 5.60 -9.38
C GLN A 88 -10.72 4.53 -9.50
N GLN A 89 -12.00 4.91 -9.45
CA GLN A 89 -13.13 3.98 -9.59
C GLN A 89 -13.17 3.31 -10.97
N ASN A 90 -12.90 4.06 -12.03
CA ASN A 90 -12.86 3.55 -13.41
C ASN A 90 -11.78 2.48 -13.60
N LEU A 91 -10.70 2.55 -12.83
CA LEU A 91 -9.63 1.56 -12.87
C LEU A 91 -9.98 0.28 -12.09
N ALA A 92 -11.01 0.29 -11.24
CA ALA A 92 -11.57 -0.90 -10.56
C ALA A 92 -10.52 -1.93 -10.08
N SER A 93 -10.54 -3.15 -10.64
CA SER A 93 -9.60 -4.24 -10.29
C SER A 93 -8.21 -4.12 -10.93
N ARG A 94 -7.91 -3.03 -11.64
CA ARG A 94 -6.59 -2.77 -12.24
C ARG A 94 -5.67 -2.12 -11.21
N TYR A 95 -5.34 -2.87 -10.16
CA TYR A 95 -4.61 -2.39 -9.00
C TYR A 95 -3.28 -1.72 -9.34
N ALA A 96 -2.51 -2.27 -10.29
CA ALA A 96 -1.27 -1.67 -10.74
C ALA A 96 -1.45 -0.28 -11.38
N GLN A 97 -2.54 -0.09 -12.15
CA GLN A 97 -2.84 1.19 -12.78
C GLN A 97 -3.35 2.21 -11.76
N ARG A 98 -4.17 1.77 -10.79
CA ARG A 98 -4.57 2.62 -9.65
C ARG A 98 -3.34 3.06 -8.85
N TRP A 99 -2.44 2.12 -8.56
CA TRP A 99 -1.19 2.37 -7.86
C TRP A 99 -0.35 3.42 -8.61
N ALA A 100 -0.14 3.23 -9.91
CA ALA A 100 0.60 4.18 -10.73
C ALA A 100 -0.04 5.58 -10.75
N LEU A 101 -1.38 5.65 -10.83
CA LEU A 101 -2.12 6.93 -10.78
C LEU A 101 -1.84 7.65 -9.46
N ILE A 102 -2.09 7.01 -8.31
CA ILE A 102 -1.85 7.59 -6.99
C ILE A 102 -0.39 8.02 -6.84
N GLN A 103 0.56 7.16 -7.24
CA GLN A 103 1.99 7.44 -7.13
C GLN A 103 2.39 8.68 -7.94
N ASN A 104 1.87 8.84 -9.16
CA ASN A 104 2.14 10.00 -9.99
C ASN A 104 1.63 11.30 -9.35
N TRP A 105 0.44 11.26 -8.74
CA TRP A 105 -0.12 12.41 -8.01
C TRP A 105 0.71 12.77 -6.77
N LEU A 106 1.12 11.78 -5.98
CA LEU A 106 1.98 12.00 -4.81
C LEU A 106 3.36 12.52 -5.22
N GLN A 107 3.94 12.03 -6.31
CA GLN A 107 5.20 12.53 -6.83
C GLN A 107 5.08 13.97 -7.34
N GLY A 108 3.95 14.32 -7.98
CA GLY A 108 3.63 15.70 -8.34
C GLY A 108 3.52 16.60 -7.12
N LEU A 109 2.86 16.15 -6.04
CA LEU A 109 2.77 16.90 -4.79
C LEU A 109 4.16 17.13 -4.15
N CYS A 110 4.98 16.08 -4.05
CA CYS A 110 6.32 16.14 -3.49
C CYS A 110 7.32 16.93 -4.34
N SER A 111 6.98 17.29 -5.58
CA SER A 111 7.78 18.21 -6.40
C SER A 111 7.74 19.66 -5.87
N GLN A 112 6.75 20.01 -5.05
CA GLN A 112 6.69 21.30 -4.38
C GLN A 112 7.59 21.31 -3.14
N ALA A 113 8.33 22.40 -2.95
CA ALA A 113 9.31 22.54 -1.86
C ALA A 113 8.72 22.24 -0.47
N ASP A 114 7.46 22.65 -0.25
CA ASP A 114 6.73 22.44 1.02
C ASP A 114 6.54 20.96 1.38
N TYR A 115 6.50 20.06 0.39
CA TYR A 115 6.23 18.63 0.59
C TYR A 115 7.40 17.72 0.18
N ALA A 116 8.51 18.28 -0.29
CA ALA A 116 9.69 17.53 -0.73
C ALA A 116 10.25 16.61 0.38
N HIS A 117 10.17 17.05 1.63
CA HIS A 117 10.59 16.26 2.81
C HIS A 117 9.73 15.00 3.05
N LEU A 118 8.54 14.91 2.44
CA LEU A 118 7.65 13.76 2.58
C LEU A 118 7.85 12.69 1.49
N THR A 119 8.71 12.95 0.49
CA THR A 119 9.02 12.02 -0.62
C THR A 119 9.36 10.60 -0.17
N PRO A 120 10.14 10.38 0.91
CA PRO A 120 10.46 9.02 1.38
C PRO A 120 9.23 8.21 1.84
N TYR A 121 8.10 8.86 2.13
CA TYR A 121 6.90 8.22 2.67
C TYR A 121 5.87 7.86 1.61
N ILE A 122 6.10 8.18 0.32
CA ILE A 122 5.22 7.82 -0.79
C ILE A 122 4.87 6.32 -0.81
N PRO A 123 5.81 5.36 -0.59
CA PRO A 123 5.48 3.94 -0.65
C PRO A 123 4.48 3.47 0.42
N GLY A 124 4.41 4.16 1.56
CA GLY A 124 3.61 3.73 2.73
C GLY A 124 2.15 4.15 2.73
N GLN A 125 1.65 4.78 1.66
CA GLN A 125 0.35 5.47 1.66
C GLN A 125 -0.69 4.90 0.72
N LEU A 126 -0.25 4.10 -0.23
CA LEU A 126 -1.12 3.56 -1.26
C LEU A 126 -2.28 2.71 -0.71
N PRO A 127 -2.14 1.95 0.40
CA PRO A 127 -3.28 1.28 1.01
C PRO A 127 -4.32 2.23 1.65
N LEU A 128 -3.95 3.47 1.99
CA LEU A 128 -4.86 4.46 2.59
C LEU A 128 -5.73 5.18 1.54
N LEU A 129 -5.33 5.14 0.26
CA LEU A 129 -5.97 5.84 -0.84
C LEU A 129 -6.76 4.91 -1.79
N CYS A 130 -6.66 3.59 -1.58
CA CYS A 130 -7.30 2.57 -2.41
C CYS A 130 -8.70 2.17 -1.94
#